data_AF-A0A239UAF6-F1
#
_entry.id   AF-A0A239UAF6-F1
#
_cell.length_a   1.000
_cell.length_b   1.000
_cell.length_c   1.000
_cell.angle_alpha   90.00
_cell.angle_beta   90.00
_cell.angle_gamma   90.00
#
_symmetry.space_group_name_H-M   'P 1'
#
loop_
_entity.id
_entity.type
_entity.pdbx_description
1 polymer ?
#
loop_
_entity_poly.entity_id
_entity_poly.type
_entity_poly.pdbx_seq_one_letter_code
_entity_poly.pdbx_strand_id
1 'polypeptide(L)'
;MNSIKLSFKNAAIILFSFIMALSGVFAFSPSTYAQDKGPASLKVKVSNTEVPAKAEQQAKAQFSSYAQALSQIDKTGSNGEYKLGNPFKIYKLNGQEDGNYYYPIMQGDTIKYVLTVTPKNENDLNVNKNSANYSVHISKFIADALNQYRQNNIPVTIFTNKDGYFVEHDNKVSMIKQTKLADDQTPVATPAPPKVQTNQTVDASKAVAAQKSVATKYVNTLPHFQIRETQGNNGWCAGFTMAALLNATKNTNQYRAQDIMRTIHPGLSGQRFQFTGLTPDEMIQYGRSQGKNPRLYNGMPSFEMVDQYTSKNQGIAILSQRLEASPNGLHGRHAMAVVGNAVLANGQKVIVFWNPWDRDVSLQPADSDIIPVSDGSHFKWFSAIPGY
;
A
#
# COMPACT_ATOMS: atom_id res chain seq x y z
N MET A 1 -77.61 24.72 -25.06
CA MET A 1 -76.58 23.73 -24.63
C MET A 1 -75.65 23.49 -25.81
N ASN A 2 -74.34 23.38 -25.58
CA ASN A 2 -73.23 23.18 -26.55
C ASN A 2 -72.52 24.39 -27.18
N SER A 3 -71.97 25.31 -26.38
CA SER A 3 -70.80 26.12 -26.86
C SER A 3 -69.86 26.70 -25.78
N ILE A 4 -70.12 26.56 -24.48
CA ILE A 4 -69.32 27.26 -23.43
C ILE A 4 -68.35 26.36 -22.65
N LYS A 5 -68.25 25.05 -22.96
CA LYS A 5 -67.31 24.13 -22.28
C LYS A 5 -66.03 23.79 -23.05
N LEU A 6 -65.78 24.40 -24.22
CA LEU A 6 -64.56 24.16 -25.01
C LEU A 6 -63.50 25.29 -24.92
N SER A 7 -63.83 26.43 -24.28
CA SER A 7 -62.91 27.57 -24.23
C SER A 7 -62.00 27.62 -22.98
N PHE A 8 -62.26 26.81 -21.95
CA PHE A 8 -61.46 26.82 -20.71
C PHE A 8 -60.31 25.79 -20.70
N LYS A 9 -60.32 24.78 -21.57
CA LYS A 9 -59.20 23.82 -21.69
C LYS A 9 -58.04 24.36 -22.53
N ASN A 10 -58.28 25.28 -23.46
CA ASN A 10 -57.23 25.84 -24.32
C ASN A 10 -56.53 27.08 -23.70
N ALA A 11 -57.17 27.79 -22.76
CA ALA A 11 -56.54 28.92 -22.07
C ALA A 11 -55.54 28.49 -20.98
N ALA A 12 -55.73 27.31 -20.36
CA ALA A 12 -54.81 26.78 -19.36
C ALA A 12 -53.50 26.23 -19.97
N ILE A 13 -53.54 25.71 -21.20
CA ILE A 13 -52.36 25.14 -21.89
C ILE A 13 -51.44 26.25 -22.41
N ILE A 14 -51.99 27.40 -22.83
CA ILE A 14 -51.19 28.52 -23.33
C ILE A 14 -50.49 29.27 -22.18
N LEU A 15 -51.12 29.37 -20.99
CA LEU A 15 -50.48 30.01 -19.82
C LEU A 15 -49.33 29.15 -19.23
N PHE A 16 -49.43 27.82 -19.29
CA PHE A 16 -48.33 26.92 -18.89
C PHE A 16 -47.16 26.92 -19.90
N SER A 17 -47.45 27.18 -21.17
CA SER A 17 -46.44 27.29 -22.24
C SER A 17 -45.66 28.60 -22.17
N PHE A 18 -46.27 29.68 -21.67
CA PHE A 18 -45.61 30.98 -21.52
C PHE A 18 -44.74 31.07 -20.25
N ILE A 19 -45.10 30.34 -19.18
CA ILE A 19 -44.28 30.25 -17.95
C ILE A 19 -43.03 29.39 -18.18
N MET A 20 -43.09 28.36 -19.05
CA MET A 20 -41.89 27.60 -19.45
C MET A 20 -41.02 28.29 -20.51
N ALA A 21 -41.51 29.36 -21.15
CA ALA A 21 -40.73 30.15 -22.11
C ALA A 21 -40.02 31.37 -21.48
N LEU A 22 -40.39 31.80 -20.27
CA LEU A 22 -39.73 32.89 -19.54
C LEU A 22 -38.77 32.44 -18.43
N SER A 23 -38.64 31.14 -18.13
CA SER A 23 -37.57 30.61 -17.28
C SER A 23 -36.24 30.38 -18.02
N GLY A 24 -36.16 30.74 -19.30
CA GLY A 24 -35.01 30.52 -20.18
C GLY A 24 -33.97 31.64 -20.23
N VAL A 25 -34.13 32.75 -19.50
CA VAL A 25 -33.17 33.86 -19.52
C VAL A 25 -32.96 34.39 -18.12
N PHE A 26 -32.07 33.74 -17.36
CA PHE A 26 -31.15 34.34 -16.36
C PHE A 26 -30.34 33.21 -15.71
N ALA A 27 -29.58 32.47 -16.51
CA ALA A 27 -28.38 31.82 -16.01
C ALA A 27 -27.22 32.70 -16.42
N PHE A 28 -26.77 33.56 -15.49
CA PHE A 28 -25.44 34.12 -15.55
C PHE A 28 -24.48 32.96 -15.82
N SER A 29 -23.90 32.93 -17.01
CA SER A 29 -22.69 32.16 -17.23
C SER A 29 -21.63 32.88 -16.42
N PRO A 30 -21.10 32.35 -15.30
CA PRO A 30 -19.73 32.70 -15.02
C PRO A 30 -19.00 32.15 -16.23
N SER A 31 -18.37 33.05 -16.98
CA SER A 31 -17.24 32.69 -17.83
C SER A 31 -16.15 32.14 -16.90
N THR A 32 -16.36 30.96 -16.32
CA THR A 32 -15.26 30.06 -16.06
C THR A 32 -14.74 29.77 -17.45
N TYR A 33 -13.64 30.42 -17.79
CA TYR A 33 -12.64 29.77 -18.61
C TYR A 33 -12.61 28.32 -18.14
N ALA A 34 -13.18 27.41 -18.93
CA ALA A 34 -12.77 26.03 -18.89
C ALA A 34 -11.31 26.12 -19.30
N GLN A 35 -10.42 26.34 -18.33
CA GLN A 35 -9.07 25.85 -18.47
C GLN A 35 -9.26 24.41 -18.88
N ASP A 36 -8.83 24.07 -20.08
CA ASP A 36 -8.58 22.69 -20.48
C ASP A 36 -7.84 22.06 -19.31
N LYS A 37 -8.57 21.35 -18.44
CA LYS A 37 -7.95 20.51 -17.44
C LYS A 37 -7.39 19.39 -18.28
N GLY A 38 -6.14 19.57 -18.71
CA GLY A 38 -5.38 18.53 -19.38
C GLY A 38 -5.56 17.20 -18.63
N PRO A 39 -5.40 16.06 -19.31
CA PRO A 39 -5.70 14.75 -18.74
C PRO A 39 -5.08 14.60 -17.35
N ALA A 40 -5.87 14.12 -16.39
CA ALA A 40 -5.48 14.04 -14.98
C ALA A 40 -4.15 13.30 -14.83
N SER A 41 -3.10 14.04 -14.47
CA SER A 41 -1.71 13.59 -14.51
C SER A 41 -1.03 13.81 -13.16
N LEU A 42 -0.32 12.79 -12.68
CA LEU A 42 0.50 12.85 -11.48
C LEU A 42 1.88 13.41 -11.85
N LYS A 43 2.12 14.68 -11.52
CA LYS A 43 3.43 15.30 -11.69
C LYS A 43 4.23 15.18 -10.39
N VAL A 44 5.40 14.55 -10.44
CA VAL A 44 6.27 14.35 -9.27
C VAL A 44 7.61 15.04 -9.50
N LYS A 45 8.01 15.89 -8.55
CA LYS A 45 9.33 16.52 -8.54
C LYS A 45 10.39 15.52 -8.14
N VAL A 46 11.48 15.45 -8.91
CA VAL A 46 12.61 14.55 -8.66
C VAL A 46 13.95 15.26 -8.85
N SER A 47 14.99 14.78 -8.16
CA SER A 47 16.36 15.28 -8.34
C SER A 47 16.94 14.88 -9.69
N ASN A 48 16.61 13.68 -10.17
CA ASN A 48 16.98 13.16 -11.48
C ASN A 48 16.00 12.05 -11.90
N THR A 49 15.92 11.81 -13.21
CA THR A 49 15.06 10.80 -13.84
C THR A 49 15.72 9.43 -14.02
N GLU A 50 16.99 9.29 -13.62
CA GLU A 50 17.76 8.08 -13.88
C GLU A 50 17.25 6.90 -13.04
N VAL A 51 17.06 5.77 -13.71
CA VAL A 51 16.77 4.48 -13.12
C VAL A 51 17.73 3.44 -13.73
N PRO A 52 18.37 2.57 -12.93
CA PRO A 52 19.21 1.50 -13.42
C PRO A 52 18.46 0.60 -14.41
N ALA A 53 19.10 0.24 -15.52
CA ALA A 53 18.49 -0.59 -16.57
C ALA A 53 17.93 -1.92 -16.03
N LYS A 54 18.62 -2.55 -15.06
CA LYS A 54 18.15 -3.77 -14.40
C LYS A 54 16.84 -3.55 -13.63
N ALA A 55 16.71 -2.42 -12.93
CA ALA A 55 15.49 -2.08 -12.18
C ALA A 55 14.32 -1.83 -13.15
N GLU A 56 14.56 -1.07 -14.22
CA GLU A 56 13.55 -0.80 -15.25
C GLU A 56 13.09 -2.08 -15.97
N GLN A 57 14.04 -2.99 -16.27
CA GLN A 57 13.73 -4.29 -16.87
C GLN A 57 12.84 -5.12 -15.95
N GLN A 58 13.14 -5.17 -14.64
CA GLN A 58 12.30 -5.87 -13.67
C GLN A 58 10.88 -5.29 -13.64
N ALA A 59 10.72 -3.96 -13.60
CA ALA A 59 9.41 -3.33 -13.61
C ALA A 59 8.61 -3.70 -14.87
N LYS A 60 9.19 -3.51 -16.06
CA LYS A 60 8.54 -3.76 -17.35
C LYS A 60 8.18 -5.23 -17.57
N ALA A 61 8.99 -6.16 -17.08
CA ALA A 61 8.76 -7.59 -17.25
C ALA A 61 7.66 -8.14 -16.33
N GLN A 62 7.44 -7.52 -15.17
CA GLN A 62 6.69 -8.13 -14.08
C GLN A 62 5.34 -7.46 -13.76
N PHE A 63 5.19 -6.16 -14.07
CA PHE A 63 4.09 -5.36 -13.53
C PHE A 63 2.69 -5.93 -13.80
N SER A 64 2.43 -6.42 -15.01
CA SER A 64 1.10 -6.91 -15.41
C SER A 64 0.72 -8.18 -14.66
N SER A 65 1.65 -9.14 -14.53
CA SER A 65 1.41 -10.38 -13.81
C SER A 65 1.23 -10.16 -12.31
N TYR A 66 1.98 -9.24 -11.72
CA TYR A 66 1.83 -8.84 -10.32
C TYR A 66 0.47 -8.14 -10.08
N ALA A 67 0.09 -7.19 -10.94
CA ALA A 67 -1.18 -6.48 -10.85
C ALA A 67 -2.38 -7.43 -10.99
N GLN A 68 -2.32 -8.35 -11.95
CA GLN A 68 -3.39 -9.33 -12.13
C GLN A 68 -3.54 -10.23 -10.90
N ALA A 69 -2.45 -10.76 -10.35
CA ALA A 69 -2.51 -11.61 -9.17
C ALA A 69 -3.08 -10.87 -7.97
N LEU A 70 -2.62 -9.65 -7.70
CA LEU A 70 -3.15 -8.86 -6.59
C LEU A 70 -4.64 -8.52 -6.79
N SER A 71 -5.07 -8.20 -8.01
CA SER A 71 -6.49 -7.93 -8.29
C SER A 71 -7.41 -9.14 -8.06
N GLN A 72 -6.91 -10.35 -8.33
CA GLN A 72 -7.63 -11.59 -8.07
C GLN A 72 -7.71 -11.89 -6.57
N ILE A 73 -6.61 -11.68 -5.85
CA ILE A 73 -6.52 -11.89 -4.40
C ILE A 73 -7.42 -10.89 -3.64
N ASP A 74 -7.38 -9.61 -4.02
CA ASP A 74 -8.20 -8.55 -3.43
C ASP A 74 -9.66 -8.60 -3.86
N LYS A 75 -10.02 -9.53 -4.77
CA LYS A 75 -11.37 -9.64 -5.38
C LYS A 75 -11.83 -8.34 -6.05
N THR A 76 -10.91 -7.48 -6.47
CA THR A 76 -11.20 -6.25 -7.23
C THR A 76 -11.27 -6.50 -8.74
N GLY A 77 -10.76 -7.65 -9.19
CA GLY A 77 -11.36 -8.49 -10.23
C GLY A 77 -11.60 -7.93 -11.63
N SER A 78 -11.01 -6.80 -12.02
CA SER A 78 -11.09 -6.30 -13.40
C SER A 78 -9.99 -6.93 -14.25
N ASN A 79 -10.35 -7.96 -15.03
CA ASN A 79 -9.53 -8.36 -16.18
C ASN A 79 -9.43 -7.17 -17.15
N GLY A 80 -8.23 -6.89 -17.66
CA GLY A 80 -8.02 -5.77 -18.57
C GLY A 80 -6.58 -5.48 -18.89
N GLU A 81 -6.34 -4.34 -19.52
CA GLU A 81 -4.99 -3.82 -19.74
C GLU A 81 -4.50 -3.07 -18.49
N TYR A 82 -3.30 -3.42 -18.05
CA TYR A 82 -2.55 -2.63 -17.09
C TYR A 82 -1.54 -1.78 -17.83
N LYS A 83 -1.32 -0.55 -17.36
CA LYS A 83 -0.27 0.34 -17.87
C LYS A 83 0.71 0.66 -16.75
N LEU A 84 2.00 0.55 -17.05
CA LEU A 84 3.07 0.95 -16.16
C LEU A 84 3.37 2.43 -16.38
N GLY A 85 3.27 3.25 -15.34
CA GLY A 85 3.60 4.68 -15.37
C GLY A 85 5.10 4.94 -15.32
N ASN A 86 5.52 6.20 -15.51
CA ASN A 86 6.93 6.57 -15.29
C ASN A 86 7.31 6.37 -13.82
N PRO A 87 8.56 5.94 -13.55
CA PRO A 87 9.04 5.83 -12.19
C PRO A 87 9.16 7.19 -11.51
N PHE A 88 8.92 7.21 -10.20
CA PHE A 88 9.28 8.31 -9.33
C PHE A 88 10.11 7.81 -8.14
N LYS A 89 10.69 8.75 -7.41
CA LYS A 89 11.58 8.51 -6.27
C LYS A 89 11.01 9.17 -5.02
N ILE A 90 11.31 8.59 -3.87
CA ILE A 90 10.96 9.17 -2.57
C ILE A 90 12.24 9.56 -1.83
N TYR A 91 12.18 10.68 -1.12
CA TYR A 91 13.33 11.25 -0.41
C TYR A 91 13.18 11.13 1.10
N LYS A 92 14.29 10.87 1.79
CA LYS A 92 14.39 11.03 3.25
C LYS A 92 14.51 12.53 3.60
N LEU A 93 14.28 12.90 4.86
CA LEU A 93 14.36 14.31 5.30
C LEU A 93 15.73 14.96 5.08
N ASN A 94 16.80 14.17 5.11
CA ASN A 94 18.16 14.62 4.80
C ASN A 94 18.41 14.81 3.28
N GLY A 95 17.39 14.57 2.45
CA GLY A 95 17.41 14.71 1.00
C GLY A 95 17.97 13.52 0.23
N GLN A 96 18.36 12.45 0.90
CA GLN A 96 18.79 11.23 0.22
C GLN A 96 17.60 10.50 -0.41
N GLU A 97 17.80 9.91 -1.59
CA GLU A 97 16.87 8.94 -2.14
C GLU A 97 16.74 7.74 -1.19
N ASP A 98 15.54 7.19 -1.05
CA ASP A 98 15.28 6.06 -0.15
C ASP A 98 15.82 4.71 -0.64
N GLY A 99 16.24 4.64 -1.91
CA GLY A 99 16.85 3.45 -2.52
C GLY A 99 15.87 2.59 -3.33
N ASN A 100 14.59 2.97 -3.39
CA ASN A 100 13.56 2.28 -4.16
C ASN A 100 13.15 3.06 -5.42
N TYR A 101 12.55 2.36 -6.38
CA TYR A 101 11.93 2.96 -7.55
C TYR A 101 10.45 2.59 -7.61
N TYR A 102 9.59 3.61 -7.68
CA TYR A 102 8.15 3.45 -7.55
C TYR A 102 7.47 3.68 -8.88
N TYR A 103 6.75 2.67 -9.38
CA TYR A 103 6.02 2.75 -10.63
C TYR A 103 4.51 2.67 -10.35
N PRO A 104 3.74 3.72 -10.66
CA PRO A 104 2.29 3.63 -10.63
C PRO A 104 1.81 2.59 -11.66
N ILE A 105 0.95 1.67 -11.24
CA ILE A 105 0.23 0.79 -12.15
C ILE A 105 -1.17 1.34 -12.35
N MET A 106 -1.46 1.73 -13.58
CA MET A 106 -2.72 2.28 -14.00
C MET A 106 -3.64 1.17 -14.52
N GLN A 107 -4.93 1.31 -14.23
CA GLN A 107 -5.99 0.61 -14.94
C GLN A 107 -7.07 1.61 -15.32
N GLY A 108 -7.30 1.77 -16.63
CA GLY A 108 -7.98 2.96 -17.15
C GLY A 108 -7.22 4.22 -16.74
N ASP A 109 -7.95 5.21 -16.24
CA ASP A 109 -7.40 6.48 -15.77
C ASP A 109 -7.19 6.52 -14.26
N THR A 110 -6.98 5.40 -13.58
CA THR A 110 -6.79 5.35 -12.11
C THR A 110 -5.49 4.61 -11.76
N ILE A 111 -4.69 5.17 -10.84
CA ILE A 111 -3.58 4.44 -10.21
C ILE A 111 -4.21 3.39 -9.29
N LYS A 112 -4.06 2.10 -9.61
CA LYS A 112 -4.61 1.01 -8.81
C LYS A 112 -3.62 0.49 -7.78
N TYR A 113 -2.36 0.40 -8.18
CA TYR A 113 -1.28 -0.16 -7.38
C TYR A 113 -0.01 0.67 -7.57
N VAL A 114 0.96 0.46 -6.69
CA VAL A 114 2.34 0.89 -6.90
C VAL A 114 3.21 -0.35 -6.91
N LEU A 115 4.01 -0.49 -7.97
CA LEU A 115 5.07 -1.48 -8.06
C LEU A 115 6.35 -0.84 -7.52
N THR A 116 6.87 -1.40 -6.45
CA THR A 116 8.12 -0.98 -5.82
C THR A 116 9.23 -1.91 -6.30
N VAL A 117 10.22 -1.34 -7.00
CA VAL A 117 11.44 -2.05 -7.38
C VAL A 117 12.50 -1.74 -6.34
N THR A 118 13.01 -2.79 -5.70
CA THR A 118 13.89 -2.70 -4.52
C THR A 118 15.10 -3.64 -4.69
N PRO A 119 16.27 -3.33 -4.11
CA PRO A 119 17.40 -4.25 -4.08
C PRO A 119 16.98 -5.63 -3.56
N LYS A 120 17.44 -6.69 -4.22
CA LYS A 120 16.91 -8.06 -4.00
C LYS A 120 17.33 -8.68 -2.67
N ASN A 121 18.52 -8.34 -2.18
CA ASN A 121 19.06 -8.85 -0.92
C ASN A 121 19.95 -7.80 -0.26
N GLU A 122 20.42 -8.10 0.95
CA GLU A 122 21.25 -7.21 1.75
C GLU A 122 22.56 -6.79 1.07
N ASN A 123 23.17 -7.67 0.26
CA ASN A 123 24.39 -7.31 -0.48
C ASN A 123 24.09 -6.28 -1.58
N ASP A 124 22.91 -6.38 -2.22
CA ASP A 124 22.50 -5.45 -3.27
C ASP A 124 22.23 -4.02 -2.75
N LEU A 125 22.04 -3.83 -1.44
CA LEU A 125 21.88 -2.50 -0.81
C LEU A 125 23.18 -1.69 -0.77
N ASN A 126 24.32 -2.38 -0.72
CA ASN A 126 25.63 -1.76 -0.46
C ASN A 126 26.50 -1.62 -1.72
N VAL A 127 26.02 -2.11 -2.87
CA VAL A 127 26.73 -2.01 -4.15
C VAL A 127 26.24 -0.81 -4.97
N ASN A 128 26.97 -0.49 -6.04
CA ASN A 128 26.53 0.50 -7.01
C ASN A 128 25.14 0.11 -7.58
N LYS A 129 24.24 1.10 -7.68
CA LYS A 129 22.86 0.92 -8.19
C LYS A 129 22.80 0.24 -9.57
N ASN A 130 23.80 0.47 -10.44
CA ASN A 130 23.85 -0.18 -11.75
C ASN A 130 24.30 -1.65 -11.71
N SER A 131 24.97 -2.06 -10.64
CA SER A 131 25.44 -3.43 -10.42
C SER A 131 24.45 -4.29 -9.64
N ALA A 132 23.67 -3.68 -8.75
CA ALA A 132 22.68 -4.34 -7.89
C ALA A 132 21.69 -5.22 -8.68
N ASN A 133 21.25 -6.29 -8.04
CA ASN A 133 20.07 -7.04 -8.49
C ASN A 133 18.82 -6.48 -7.81
N TYR A 134 17.71 -6.55 -8.54
CA TYR A 134 16.44 -5.98 -8.11
C TYR A 134 15.36 -7.04 -8.07
N SER A 135 14.40 -6.81 -7.19
CA SER A 135 13.16 -7.58 -7.08
C SER A 135 11.98 -6.61 -7.07
N VAL A 136 10.78 -7.13 -7.36
CA VAL A 136 9.58 -6.29 -7.44
C VAL A 136 8.57 -6.71 -6.39
N HIS A 137 7.98 -5.70 -5.76
CA HIS A 137 6.91 -5.80 -4.78
C HIS A 137 5.72 -4.99 -5.29
N ILE A 138 4.49 -5.47 -5.05
CA ILE A 138 3.28 -4.73 -5.41
C ILE A 138 2.34 -4.64 -4.22
N SER A 139 1.73 -3.47 -4.06
CA SER A 139 0.60 -3.26 -3.16
C SER A 139 -0.20 -2.02 -3.58
N LYS A 140 -1.25 -1.67 -2.82
CA LYS A 140 -1.94 -0.38 -2.96
C LYS A 140 -1.17 0.79 -2.34
N PHE A 141 0.11 0.59 -1.99
CA PHE A 141 0.98 1.58 -1.37
C PHE A 141 0.74 3.00 -1.91
N ILE A 142 0.20 3.88 -1.06
CA ILE A 142 -0.18 5.28 -1.31
C ILE A 142 -1.00 5.55 -2.59
N ALA A 143 -1.50 4.54 -3.30
CA ALA A 143 -2.14 4.68 -4.61
C ALA A 143 -3.36 5.61 -4.55
N ASP A 144 -4.20 5.46 -3.53
CA ASP A 144 -5.37 6.32 -3.31
C ASP A 144 -4.97 7.78 -3.07
N ALA A 145 -3.91 8.02 -2.28
CA ALA A 145 -3.39 9.36 -2.04
C ALA A 145 -2.82 9.96 -3.34
N LEU A 146 -2.06 9.19 -4.11
CA LEU A 146 -1.52 9.63 -5.40
C LEU A 146 -2.61 10.04 -6.39
N ASN A 147 -3.78 9.37 -6.39
CA ASN A 147 -4.90 9.76 -7.24
C ASN A 147 -5.47 11.15 -6.89
N GLN A 148 -5.37 11.60 -5.63
CA GLN A 148 -5.84 12.92 -5.22
C GLN A 148 -4.97 14.06 -5.80
N TYR A 149 -3.69 13.79 -6.07
CA TYR A 149 -2.73 14.76 -6.60
C TYR A 149 -2.58 14.75 -8.12
N ARG A 150 -3.51 14.11 -8.84
CA ARG A 150 -3.53 14.08 -10.31
C ARG A 150 -4.25 15.26 -10.95
N GLN A 151 -4.76 16.18 -10.14
CA GLN A 151 -5.54 17.32 -10.59
C GLN A 151 -4.67 18.58 -10.63
N ASN A 152 -5.02 19.50 -11.54
CA ASN A 152 -4.45 20.86 -11.64
C ASN A 152 -2.98 20.94 -12.09
N ASN A 153 -2.34 19.83 -12.47
CA ASN A 153 -0.98 19.79 -13.03
C ASN A 153 0.10 20.40 -12.12
N ILE A 154 -0.16 20.50 -10.81
CA ILE A 154 0.77 21.01 -9.80
C ILE A 154 1.69 19.87 -9.36
N PRO A 155 3.02 19.98 -9.53
CA PRO A 155 3.93 18.92 -9.13
C PRO A 155 4.01 18.75 -7.61
N VAL A 156 4.04 17.49 -7.16
CA VAL A 156 4.23 17.11 -5.76
C VAL A 156 5.66 16.65 -5.47
N THR A 157 6.11 16.80 -4.23
CA THR A 157 7.31 16.12 -3.71
C THR A 157 6.85 15.04 -2.73
N ILE A 158 7.29 13.80 -2.91
CA ILE A 158 6.99 12.70 -1.98
C ILE A 158 8.23 12.40 -1.16
N PHE A 159 8.06 12.33 0.17
CA PHE A 159 9.16 12.13 1.08
C PHE A 159 8.74 11.33 2.31
N THR A 160 9.73 10.86 3.07
CA THR A 160 9.53 9.90 4.15
C THR A 160 10.41 10.18 5.35
N ASN A 161 9.95 9.77 6.52
CA ASN A 161 10.72 9.69 7.75
C ASN A 161 10.26 8.47 8.58
N LYS A 162 10.74 8.35 9.82
CA LYS A 162 10.37 7.27 10.74
C LYS A 162 8.87 7.18 11.09
N ASP A 163 8.11 8.27 10.94
CA ASP A 163 6.68 8.34 11.26
C ASP A 163 5.80 7.99 10.05
N GLY A 164 6.32 8.13 8.83
CA GLY A 164 5.69 7.65 7.60
C GLY A 164 5.98 8.49 6.36
N TYR A 165 5.05 8.46 5.41
CA TYR A 165 5.14 9.18 4.13
C TYR A 165 4.33 10.47 4.14
N PHE A 166 4.90 11.45 3.46
CA PHE A 166 4.37 12.78 3.32
C PHE A 166 4.40 13.19 1.85
N VAL A 167 3.50 14.12 1.53
CA VAL A 167 3.46 14.80 0.26
C VAL A 167 3.52 16.30 0.52
N GLU A 168 4.43 16.98 -0.17
CA GLU A 168 4.42 18.42 -0.31
C GLU A 168 3.68 18.77 -1.60
N HIS A 169 2.61 19.55 -1.48
CA HIS A 169 1.83 20.06 -2.59
C HIS A 169 1.48 21.52 -2.30
N ASP A 170 1.87 22.43 -3.22
CA ASP A 170 1.62 23.88 -3.07
C ASP A 170 2.07 24.45 -1.71
N ASN A 171 3.33 24.16 -1.34
CA ASN A 171 3.96 24.55 -0.07
C ASN A 171 3.25 24.04 1.20
N LYS A 172 2.32 23.09 1.08
CA LYS A 172 1.66 22.43 2.20
C LYS A 172 2.11 20.98 2.29
N VAL A 173 2.47 20.56 3.50
CA VAL A 173 2.83 19.18 3.82
C VAL A 173 1.60 18.46 4.36
N SER A 174 1.33 17.27 3.83
CA SER A 174 0.30 16.36 4.33
C SER A 174 0.87 14.97 4.52
N MET A 175 0.51 14.30 5.63
CA MET A 175 0.83 12.89 5.81
C MET A 175 -0.11 12.04 4.95
N ILE A 176 0.44 11.13 4.16
CA ILE A 176 -0.32 10.23 3.28
C ILE A 176 -0.31 8.78 3.78
N LYS A 177 0.61 8.43 4.69
CA LYS A 177 0.67 7.11 5.33
C LYS A 177 1.45 7.19 6.64
N GLN A 178 0.92 6.58 7.71
CA GLN A 178 1.57 6.47 9.01
C GLN A 178 2.18 5.07 9.21
N THR A 179 3.35 5.00 9.86
CA THR A 179 4.20 3.79 9.88
C THR A 179 4.90 3.60 11.22
N LYS A 180 4.13 3.68 12.31
CA LYS A 180 4.70 3.70 13.66
C LYS A 180 5.31 2.35 14.03
N LEU A 181 6.54 2.37 14.54
CA LEU A 181 7.25 1.20 15.06
C LEU A 181 7.05 1.04 16.57
N ALA A 182 7.32 -0.17 17.07
CA ALA A 182 7.41 -0.42 18.51
C ALA A 182 8.52 0.41 19.17
N ASP A 183 8.34 0.71 20.45
CA ASP A 183 9.24 1.48 21.32
C ASP A 183 9.51 2.94 20.88
N ASP A 184 9.00 3.40 19.74
CA ASP A 184 9.03 4.81 19.35
C ASP A 184 7.93 5.60 20.06
N GLN A 185 8.25 6.14 21.22
CA GLN A 185 7.33 6.96 22.03
C GLN A 185 7.21 8.41 21.56
N THR A 186 7.98 8.82 20.55
CA THR A 186 7.98 10.21 20.11
C THR A 186 6.64 10.55 19.43
N PRO A 187 6.07 11.75 19.63
CA PRO A 187 4.88 12.18 18.90
C PRO A 187 5.11 12.17 17.38
N VAL A 188 4.04 11.91 16.63
CA VAL A 188 4.04 12.14 15.18
C VAL A 188 4.20 13.64 14.95
N ALA A 189 5.27 14.03 14.26
CA ALA A 189 5.51 15.42 13.89
C ALA A 189 5.24 15.64 12.40
N THR A 190 4.74 16.82 12.03
CA THR A 190 4.75 17.26 10.64
C THR A 190 6.16 17.76 10.33
N PRO A 191 6.96 17.04 9.52
CA PRO A 191 8.30 17.47 9.18
C PRO A 191 8.28 18.68 8.23
N ALA A 192 9.35 19.46 8.24
CA ALA A 192 9.64 20.36 7.13
C ALA A 192 9.94 19.52 5.87
N PRO A 193 9.55 19.99 4.66
CA PRO A 193 9.95 19.35 3.41
C PRO A 193 11.48 19.18 3.34
N PRO A 194 11.98 18.09 2.75
CA PRO A 194 13.42 17.88 2.61
C PRO A 194 14.01 18.97 1.71
N LYS A 195 15.21 19.45 2.05
CA LYS A 195 15.97 20.41 1.22
C LYS A 195 16.62 19.71 0.03
N VAL A 196 15.83 19.08 -0.83
CA VAL A 196 16.30 18.44 -2.08
C VAL A 196 16.17 19.43 -3.22
N GLN A 197 17.21 19.57 -4.03
CA GLN A 197 17.09 20.22 -5.32
C GLN A 197 16.36 19.28 -6.29
N THR A 198 15.04 19.42 -6.36
CA THR A 198 14.22 18.69 -7.33
C THR A 198 14.08 19.49 -8.61
N ASN A 199 15.12 19.44 -9.45
CA ASN A 199 15.22 20.27 -10.65
C ASN A 199 14.42 19.71 -11.84
N GLN A 200 13.84 18.51 -11.70
CA GLN A 200 13.10 17.83 -12.75
C GLN A 200 11.69 17.47 -12.27
N THR A 201 10.77 17.30 -13.23
CA THR A 201 9.40 16.83 -12.98
C THR A 201 9.09 15.66 -13.90
N VAL A 202 8.56 14.59 -13.32
CA VAL A 202 8.12 13.39 -14.05
C VAL A 202 6.60 13.35 -14.07
N ASP A 203 6.04 12.97 -15.22
CA ASP A 203 4.64 12.55 -15.31
C ASP A 203 4.53 11.06 -14.94
N ALA A 204 4.38 10.79 -13.65
CA ALA A 204 4.37 9.44 -13.11
C ALA A 204 3.15 8.62 -13.60
N SER A 205 2.08 9.28 -14.03
CA SER A 205 0.90 8.63 -14.63
C SER A 205 0.99 8.37 -16.13
N LYS A 206 1.96 8.99 -16.83
CA LYS A 206 2.18 8.73 -18.26
C LYS A 206 2.75 7.33 -18.44
N ALA A 207 2.07 6.53 -19.25
CA ALA A 207 2.44 5.14 -19.49
C ALA A 207 3.79 5.02 -20.23
N VAL A 208 4.65 4.13 -19.75
CA VAL A 208 5.91 3.69 -20.39
C VAL A 208 5.83 2.26 -20.93
N ALA A 209 4.84 1.48 -20.48
CA ALA A 209 4.51 0.16 -20.99
C ALA A 209 3.02 -0.13 -20.78
N ALA A 210 2.44 -0.96 -21.63
CA ALA A 210 1.08 -1.45 -21.51
C ALA A 210 1.04 -2.94 -21.85
N GLN A 211 0.32 -3.72 -21.06
CA GLN A 211 0.19 -5.16 -21.25
C GLN A 211 -1.22 -5.60 -20.85
N LYS A 212 -1.81 -6.47 -21.66
CA LYS A 212 -3.03 -7.18 -21.26
C LYS A 212 -2.71 -8.12 -20.11
N SER A 213 -3.60 -8.18 -19.14
CA SER A 213 -3.53 -9.14 -18.05
C SER A 213 -3.63 -10.58 -18.57
N VAL A 214 -2.82 -11.45 -17.98
CA VAL A 214 -2.87 -12.90 -18.19
C VAL A 214 -3.16 -13.54 -16.84
N ALA A 215 -4.07 -14.51 -16.82
CA ALA A 215 -4.52 -15.15 -15.60
C ALA A 215 -3.34 -15.71 -14.76
N THR A 216 -3.40 -15.48 -13.46
CA THR A 216 -2.50 -16.10 -12.48
C THR A 216 -2.66 -17.62 -12.53
N LYS A 217 -1.56 -18.35 -12.50
CA LYS A 217 -1.56 -19.82 -12.64
C LYS A 217 -2.10 -20.50 -11.39
N TYR A 218 -1.81 -19.95 -10.22
CA TYR A 218 -2.17 -20.55 -8.93
C TYR A 218 -2.28 -19.48 -7.85
N VAL A 219 -3.27 -19.61 -6.98
CA VAL A 219 -3.46 -18.78 -5.78
C VAL A 219 -3.94 -19.67 -4.65
N ASN A 220 -3.28 -19.58 -3.50
CA ASN A 220 -3.68 -20.25 -2.27
C ASN A 220 -3.58 -19.24 -1.12
N THR A 221 -4.70 -18.97 -0.46
CA THR A 221 -4.78 -18.01 0.64
C THR A 221 -5.60 -18.55 1.78
N LEU A 222 -5.33 -18.07 3.00
CA LEU A 222 -6.12 -18.40 4.18
C LEU A 222 -7.58 -18.00 3.95
N PRO A 223 -8.54 -18.95 4.00
CA PRO A 223 -9.89 -18.75 3.45
C PRO A 223 -10.71 -17.67 4.16
N HIS A 224 -10.44 -17.44 5.45
CA HIS A 224 -11.15 -16.45 6.27
C HIS A 224 -10.28 -15.26 6.68
N PHE A 225 -9.12 -15.09 6.03
CA PHE A 225 -8.29 -13.92 6.29
C PHE A 225 -8.99 -12.65 5.82
N GLN A 226 -9.07 -11.68 6.72
CA GLN A 226 -9.67 -10.38 6.45
C GLN A 226 -8.97 -9.34 7.31
N ILE A 227 -8.60 -8.23 6.67
CA ILE A 227 -8.06 -7.05 7.34
C ILE A 227 -9.22 -6.34 8.03
N ARG A 228 -9.23 -6.35 9.37
CA ARG A 228 -10.33 -5.79 10.20
C ARG A 228 -9.93 -4.56 11.00
N GLU A 229 -8.64 -4.26 11.04
CA GLU A 229 -8.03 -3.16 11.78
C GLU A 229 -6.65 -2.91 11.20
N THR A 230 -6.16 -1.67 11.30
CA THR A 230 -4.83 -1.27 10.84
C THR A 230 -4.08 -0.61 11.99
N GLN A 231 -2.78 -0.85 12.06
CA GLN A 231 -1.89 -0.23 13.04
C GLN A 231 -1.72 1.25 12.74
N GLY A 232 -2.10 2.08 13.71
CA GLY A 232 -1.87 3.54 13.72
C GLY A 232 -0.71 3.91 14.64
N ASN A 233 -0.97 4.81 15.59
CA ASN A 233 0.05 5.31 16.52
C ASN A 233 0.28 4.37 17.72
N ASN A 234 0.80 3.16 17.51
CA ASN A 234 1.17 2.24 18.59
C ASN A 234 2.24 1.22 18.12
N GLY A 235 2.82 0.48 19.07
CA GLY A 235 3.89 -0.49 18.84
C GLY A 235 3.41 -1.94 18.60
N TRP A 236 2.15 -2.15 18.24
CA TRP A 236 1.49 -3.47 18.40
C TRP A 236 1.51 -4.36 17.14
N CYS A 237 2.48 -4.18 16.23
CA CYS A 237 2.55 -4.92 14.97
C CYS A 237 2.34 -6.46 15.13
N ALA A 238 2.92 -7.06 16.16
CA ALA A 238 2.75 -8.47 16.49
C ALA A 238 1.33 -8.80 16.99
N GLY A 239 0.71 -7.92 17.77
CA GLY A 239 -0.69 -8.04 18.19
C GLY A 239 -1.65 -8.02 17.00
N PHE A 240 -1.49 -7.06 16.08
CA PHE A 240 -2.27 -6.99 14.83
C PHE A 240 -2.09 -8.26 13.98
N THR A 241 -0.84 -8.69 13.81
CA THR A 241 -0.50 -9.91 13.07
C THR A 241 -1.19 -11.14 13.65
N MET A 242 -1.05 -11.37 14.96
CA MET A 242 -1.68 -12.53 15.63
C MET A 242 -3.20 -12.44 15.60
N ALA A 243 -3.79 -11.26 15.79
CA ALA A 243 -5.24 -11.08 15.74
C ALA A 243 -5.80 -11.47 14.37
N ALA A 244 -5.18 -11.00 13.28
CA ALA A 244 -5.60 -11.33 11.92
C ALA A 244 -5.45 -12.83 11.63
N LEU A 245 -4.31 -13.43 12.00
CA LEU A 245 -4.06 -14.85 11.79
C LEU A 245 -5.01 -15.73 12.60
N LEU A 246 -5.21 -15.47 13.89
CA LEU A 246 -6.13 -16.24 14.74
C LEU A 246 -7.58 -16.09 14.29
N ASN A 247 -8.01 -14.88 13.91
CA ASN A 247 -9.33 -14.67 13.33
C ASN A 247 -9.52 -15.48 12.04
N ALA A 248 -8.50 -15.53 11.17
CA ALA A 248 -8.55 -16.30 9.94
C ALA A 248 -8.62 -17.81 10.21
N THR A 249 -7.71 -18.33 11.03
CA THR A 249 -7.53 -19.78 11.20
C THR A 249 -8.58 -20.39 12.14
N LYS A 250 -9.27 -19.57 12.94
CA LYS A 250 -10.42 -19.98 13.76
C LYS A 250 -11.77 -19.54 13.20
N ASN A 251 -11.79 -18.90 12.02
CA ASN A 251 -12.99 -18.34 11.41
C ASN A 251 -13.84 -17.51 12.39
N THR A 252 -13.22 -16.49 12.98
CA THR A 252 -13.86 -15.60 13.97
C THR A 252 -13.44 -14.15 13.73
N ASN A 253 -14.01 -13.23 14.49
CA ASN A 253 -13.69 -11.80 14.48
C ASN A 253 -13.43 -11.24 15.89
N GLN A 254 -13.26 -12.13 16.87
CA GLN A 254 -13.13 -11.79 18.30
C GLN A 254 -11.74 -11.27 18.68
N TYR A 255 -10.70 -11.59 17.91
CA TYR A 255 -9.34 -11.14 18.23
C TYR A 255 -9.09 -9.72 17.73
N ARG A 256 -8.57 -8.88 18.62
CA ARG A 256 -8.11 -7.51 18.35
C ARG A 256 -6.71 -7.31 18.92
N ALA A 257 -5.89 -6.52 18.25
CA ALA A 257 -4.53 -6.24 18.70
C ALA A 257 -4.51 -5.74 20.14
N GLN A 258 -5.37 -4.77 20.48
CA GLN A 258 -5.45 -4.20 21.83
C GLN A 258 -5.73 -5.25 22.92
N ASP A 259 -6.64 -6.20 22.65
CA ASP A 259 -7.03 -7.23 23.63
C ASP A 259 -5.91 -8.25 23.83
N ILE A 260 -5.19 -8.60 22.75
CA ILE A 260 -3.99 -9.45 22.82
C ILE A 260 -2.92 -8.75 23.66
N MET A 261 -2.60 -7.49 23.33
CA MET A 261 -1.59 -6.72 24.09
C MET A 261 -1.99 -6.58 25.56
N ARG A 262 -3.28 -6.35 25.85
CA ARG A 262 -3.79 -6.24 27.23
C ARG A 262 -3.68 -7.55 28.00
N THR A 263 -3.89 -8.68 27.32
CA THR A 263 -3.77 -10.01 27.93
C THR A 263 -2.32 -10.34 28.30
N ILE A 264 -1.37 -9.99 27.42
CA ILE A 264 0.05 -10.27 27.63
C ILE A 264 0.65 -9.27 28.64
N HIS A 265 0.25 -8.00 28.60
CA HIS A 265 0.78 -6.93 29.46
C HIS A 265 -0.32 -6.26 30.31
N PRO A 266 -0.97 -6.98 31.25
CA PRO A 266 -2.11 -6.45 31.99
C PRO A 266 -1.77 -5.24 32.87
N GLY A 267 -0.53 -5.18 33.39
CA GLY A 267 -0.06 -4.12 34.29
C GLY A 267 0.45 -2.84 33.60
N LEU A 268 0.54 -2.80 32.27
CA LEU A 268 1.02 -1.61 31.57
C LEU A 268 -0.11 -0.60 31.33
N SER A 269 0.21 0.69 31.39
CA SER A 269 -0.73 1.80 31.12
C SER A 269 -0.05 2.92 30.32
N GLY A 270 -0.86 3.86 29.81
CA GLY A 270 -0.38 5.04 29.07
C GLY A 270 0.53 4.71 27.89
N GLN A 271 1.58 5.53 27.71
CA GLN A 271 2.56 5.35 26.64
C GLN A 271 3.32 4.02 26.73
N ARG A 272 3.55 3.48 27.94
CA ARG A 272 4.20 2.18 28.10
C ARG A 272 3.34 1.08 27.46
N PHE A 273 2.04 1.05 27.74
CA PHE A 273 1.14 0.09 27.06
C PHE A 273 1.08 0.33 25.55
N GLN A 274 1.03 1.59 25.12
CA GLN A 274 0.88 1.97 23.72
C GLN A 274 2.07 1.56 22.84
N PHE A 275 3.30 1.59 23.37
CA PHE A 275 4.51 1.42 22.56
C PHE A 275 5.31 0.16 22.86
N THR A 276 5.01 -0.58 23.94
CA THR A 276 5.61 -1.89 24.16
C THR A 276 5.22 -2.87 23.04
N GLY A 277 6.23 -3.44 22.38
CA GLY A 277 6.08 -4.52 21.39
C GLY A 277 5.95 -5.90 22.03
N LEU A 278 6.04 -6.97 21.23
CA LEU A 278 6.06 -8.35 21.73
C LEU A 278 7.35 -9.06 21.30
N THR A 279 7.85 -9.90 22.19
CA THR A 279 8.93 -10.86 21.91
C THR A 279 8.38 -12.10 21.19
N PRO A 280 9.23 -12.85 20.45
CA PRO A 280 8.81 -14.13 19.85
C PRO A 280 8.25 -15.13 20.87
N ASP A 281 8.79 -15.16 22.09
CA ASP A 281 8.33 -16.08 23.14
C ASP A 281 6.92 -15.71 23.63
N GLU A 282 6.63 -14.42 23.83
CA GLU A 282 5.27 -13.96 24.16
C GLU A 282 4.28 -14.30 23.04
N MET A 283 4.68 -14.10 21.78
CA MET A 283 3.88 -14.47 20.61
C MET A 283 3.57 -15.98 20.58
N ILE A 284 4.56 -16.83 20.88
CA ILE A 284 4.42 -18.29 20.92
C ILE A 284 3.53 -18.72 22.10
N GLN A 285 3.79 -18.19 23.30
CA GLN A 285 3.02 -18.51 24.50
C GLN A 285 1.56 -18.09 24.35
N TYR A 286 1.30 -16.91 23.79
CA TYR A 286 -0.06 -16.47 23.50
C TYR A 286 -0.74 -17.39 22.49
N GLY A 287 -0.10 -17.73 21.37
CA GLY A 287 -0.69 -18.69 20.42
C GLY A 287 -0.99 -20.05 21.06
N ARG A 288 -0.13 -20.56 21.95
CA ARG A 288 -0.38 -21.78 22.73
C ARG A 288 -1.60 -21.67 23.65
N SER A 289 -1.76 -20.54 24.35
CA SER A 289 -2.95 -20.31 25.19
C SER A 289 -4.24 -20.26 24.37
N GLN A 290 -4.13 -19.92 23.07
CA GLN A 290 -5.23 -19.97 22.12
C GLN A 290 -5.42 -21.34 21.46
N GLY A 291 -4.80 -22.42 21.96
CA GLY A 291 -4.95 -23.77 21.41
C GLY A 291 -4.25 -24.00 20.07
N LYS A 292 -3.24 -23.17 19.76
CA LYS A 292 -2.38 -23.32 18.59
C LYS A 292 -1.01 -23.87 19.00
N ASN A 293 -0.17 -24.24 18.03
CA ASN A 293 1.19 -24.72 18.30
C ASN A 293 2.24 -23.95 17.50
N PRO A 294 2.32 -22.62 17.68
CA PRO A 294 3.31 -21.82 16.98
C PRO A 294 4.72 -22.21 17.38
N ARG A 295 5.65 -22.17 16.42
CA ARG A 295 7.07 -22.43 16.64
C ARG A 295 7.91 -21.41 15.92
N LEU A 296 9.05 -21.05 16.50
CA LEU A 296 10.02 -20.21 15.82
C LEU A 296 10.63 -20.99 14.64
N TYR A 297 10.70 -20.34 13.49
CA TYR A 297 11.40 -20.78 12.31
C TYR A 297 12.47 -19.74 11.94
N ASN A 298 13.72 -20.16 11.84
CA ASN A 298 14.83 -19.27 11.52
C ASN A 298 14.92 -19.08 10.00
N GLY A 299 14.85 -17.83 9.54
CA GLY A 299 14.81 -17.46 8.13
C GLY A 299 13.41 -17.25 7.55
N MET A 300 13.38 -16.89 6.27
CA MET A 300 12.17 -16.80 5.46
C MET A 300 11.70 -18.23 5.06
N PRO A 301 10.44 -18.60 5.31
CA PRO A 301 9.86 -19.86 4.83
C PRO A 301 9.92 -19.98 3.31
N SER A 302 10.16 -21.18 2.79
CA SER A 302 10.06 -21.44 1.35
C SER A 302 8.62 -21.29 0.84
N PHE A 303 8.44 -21.12 -0.47
CA PHE A 303 7.12 -21.12 -1.10
C PHE A 303 6.32 -22.37 -0.75
N GLU A 304 6.94 -23.55 -0.80
CA GLU A 304 6.30 -24.83 -0.50
C GLU A 304 5.91 -24.94 0.98
N MET A 305 6.71 -24.39 1.89
CA MET A 305 6.34 -24.31 3.29
C MET A 305 5.11 -23.42 3.47
N VAL A 306 5.10 -22.22 2.87
CA VAL A 306 3.93 -21.34 2.94
C VAL A 306 2.69 -22.04 2.40
N ASP A 307 2.79 -22.66 1.23
CA ASP A 307 1.70 -23.40 0.60
C ASP A 307 1.14 -24.50 1.53
N GLN A 308 2.02 -25.33 2.10
CA GLN A 308 1.63 -26.40 3.01
C GLN A 308 0.90 -25.88 4.26
N TYR A 309 1.40 -24.81 4.89
CA TYR A 309 0.78 -24.24 6.09
C TYR A 309 -0.55 -23.58 5.76
N THR A 310 -0.63 -22.83 4.65
CA THR A 310 -1.88 -22.21 4.19
C THR A 310 -2.95 -23.25 3.87
N SER A 311 -2.61 -24.34 3.17
CA SER A 311 -3.56 -25.43 2.87
C SER A 311 -4.04 -26.19 4.11
N LYS A 312 -3.25 -26.17 5.20
CA LYS A 312 -3.63 -26.72 6.50
C LYS A 312 -4.36 -25.70 7.39
N ASN A 313 -4.69 -24.51 6.85
CA ASN A 313 -5.29 -23.39 7.58
C ASN A 313 -4.47 -22.99 8.82
N GLN A 314 -3.15 -22.95 8.67
CA GLN A 314 -2.20 -22.56 9.70
C GLN A 314 -1.53 -21.23 9.33
N GLY A 315 -1.65 -20.24 10.22
CA GLY A 315 -1.11 -18.91 10.00
C GLY A 315 0.40 -18.84 10.21
N ILE A 316 1.07 -17.94 9.49
CA ILE A 316 2.50 -17.67 9.68
C ILE A 316 2.71 -16.18 9.95
N ALA A 317 3.31 -15.84 11.09
CA ALA A 317 3.77 -14.49 11.36
C ALA A 317 5.18 -14.30 10.77
N ILE A 318 5.39 -13.18 10.09
CA ILE A 318 6.67 -12.70 9.59
C ILE A 318 7.37 -11.93 10.72
N LEU A 319 8.63 -12.22 10.98
CA LEU A 319 9.50 -11.40 11.82
C LEU A 319 10.55 -10.74 10.94
N SER A 320 10.55 -9.42 10.96
CA SER A 320 11.44 -8.62 10.12
C SER A 320 12.23 -7.59 10.92
N GLN A 321 13.40 -7.22 10.41
CA GLN A 321 14.27 -6.23 11.04
C GLN A 321 14.83 -5.27 10.00
N ARG A 322 14.89 -3.99 10.36
CA ARG A 322 15.53 -2.94 9.57
C ARG A 322 17.01 -3.26 9.34
N LEU A 323 17.48 -3.03 8.11
CA LEU A 323 18.88 -3.20 7.73
C LEU A 323 19.68 -1.90 7.88
N GLU A 324 19.08 -0.76 7.61
CA GLU A 324 19.71 0.53 7.83
C GLU A 324 19.91 0.83 9.32
N ALA A 325 21.03 1.46 9.64
CA ALA A 325 21.33 1.91 10.99
C ALA A 325 20.19 2.80 11.54
N SER A 326 19.73 2.47 12.75
CA SER A 326 18.73 3.27 13.45
C SER A 326 19.37 4.56 13.96
N PRO A 327 18.80 5.75 13.65
CA PRO A 327 19.36 7.03 14.11
C PRO A 327 19.50 7.12 15.63
N ASN A 328 18.73 6.32 16.38
CA ASN A 328 18.65 6.35 17.84
C ASN A 328 19.00 5.00 18.49
N GLY A 329 19.60 4.06 17.74
CA GLY A 329 19.92 2.72 18.26
C GLY A 329 18.72 1.81 18.54
N LEU A 330 17.49 2.25 18.23
CA LEU A 330 16.28 1.42 18.35
C LEU A 330 16.32 0.28 17.33
N HIS A 331 16.16 -0.96 17.78
CA HIS A 331 15.99 -2.10 16.88
C HIS A 331 14.67 -1.96 16.13
N GLY A 332 14.72 -1.54 14.86
CA GLY A 332 13.54 -1.43 14.00
C GLY A 332 13.01 -2.80 13.61
N ARG A 333 12.35 -3.51 14.53
CA ARG A 333 11.68 -4.78 14.26
C ARG A 333 10.20 -4.55 13.95
N HIS A 334 9.67 -5.35 13.03
CA HIS A 334 8.27 -5.27 12.61
C HIS A 334 7.72 -6.66 12.30
N ALA A 335 6.48 -6.91 12.73
CA ALA A 335 5.78 -8.16 12.47
C ALA A 335 4.67 -7.96 11.44
N MET A 336 4.51 -8.95 10.56
CA MET A 336 3.52 -8.95 9.47
C MET A 336 2.87 -10.33 9.35
N ALA A 337 1.74 -10.46 8.64
CA ALA A 337 1.05 -11.74 8.50
C ALA A 337 1.22 -12.32 7.08
N VAL A 338 1.61 -13.59 6.97
CA VAL A 338 1.46 -14.32 5.70
C VAL A 338 -0.03 -14.64 5.50
N VAL A 339 -0.54 -14.29 4.33
CA VAL A 339 -1.91 -14.57 3.90
C VAL A 339 -1.96 -15.82 3.03
N GLY A 340 -0.88 -16.10 2.29
CA GLY A 340 -0.78 -17.25 1.40
C GLY A 340 0.32 -17.10 0.36
N ASN A 341 0.13 -17.68 -0.81
CA ASN A 341 1.10 -17.72 -1.89
C ASN A 341 0.42 -17.82 -3.27
N ALA A 342 1.15 -17.43 -4.32
CA ALA A 342 0.66 -17.49 -5.69
C ALA A 342 1.77 -17.83 -6.70
N VAL A 343 1.38 -18.43 -7.82
CA VAL A 343 2.24 -18.59 -9.01
C VAL A 343 1.69 -17.67 -10.10
N LEU A 344 2.49 -16.68 -10.46
CA LEU A 344 2.14 -15.66 -11.44
C LEU A 344 2.07 -16.25 -12.87
N ALA A 345 1.49 -15.50 -13.81
CA ALA A 345 1.38 -15.92 -15.21
C ALA A 345 2.74 -16.30 -15.84
N ASN A 346 3.79 -15.57 -15.49
CA ASN A 346 5.17 -15.84 -15.93
C ASN A 346 5.87 -16.98 -15.18
N GLY A 347 5.18 -17.67 -14.26
CA GLY A 347 5.73 -18.77 -13.48
C GLY A 347 6.47 -18.36 -12.20
N GLN A 348 6.60 -17.05 -11.92
CA GLN A 348 7.23 -16.60 -10.69
C GLN A 348 6.38 -16.96 -9.47
N LYS A 349 7.05 -17.46 -8.43
CA LYS A 349 6.47 -17.77 -7.13
C LYS A 349 6.52 -16.53 -6.23
N VAL A 350 5.39 -16.17 -5.64
CA VAL A 350 5.27 -15.05 -4.72
C VAL A 350 4.55 -15.46 -3.43
N ILE A 351 4.86 -14.77 -2.34
CA ILE A 351 4.17 -14.85 -1.06
C ILE A 351 3.23 -13.65 -0.94
N VAL A 352 1.99 -13.94 -0.56
CA VAL A 352 0.97 -12.94 -0.23
C VAL A 352 1.09 -12.64 1.26
N PHE A 353 1.29 -11.37 1.61
CA PHE A 353 1.38 -10.96 3.02
C PHE A 353 0.63 -9.67 3.29
N TRP A 354 0.32 -9.44 4.56
CA TRP A 354 -0.31 -8.23 5.05
C TRP A 354 0.61 -7.54 6.06
N ASN A 355 0.93 -6.28 5.80
CA ASN A 355 1.58 -5.40 6.76
C ASN A 355 0.50 -4.70 7.58
N PRO A 356 0.54 -4.73 8.93
CA PRO A 356 -0.44 -4.07 9.79
C PRO A 356 -0.70 -2.58 9.48
N TRP A 357 0.22 -1.87 8.85
CA TRP A 357 0.01 -0.47 8.42
C TRP A 357 -0.86 -0.32 7.16
N ASP A 358 -1.18 -1.41 6.47
CA ASP A 358 -1.88 -1.43 5.19
C ASP A 358 -3.34 -1.87 5.34
N ARG A 359 -4.20 -1.37 4.46
CA ARG A 359 -5.60 -1.79 4.33
C ARG A 359 -5.78 -2.94 3.33
N ASP A 360 -4.70 -3.36 2.70
CA ASP A 360 -4.67 -4.33 1.61
C ASP A 360 -3.45 -5.25 1.76
N VAL A 361 -3.44 -6.36 1.04
CA VAL A 361 -2.30 -7.27 1.02
C VAL A 361 -1.27 -6.82 0.00
N SER A 362 -0.09 -7.44 0.06
CA SER A 362 1.01 -7.19 -0.85
C SER A 362 1.61 -8.51 -1.36
N LEU A 363 2.31 -8.46 -2.49
CA LEU A 363 3.01 -9.63 -3.06
C LEU A 363 4.53 -9.43 -2.99
N GLN A 364 5.22 -10.36 -2.34
CA GLN A 364 6.68 -10.44 -2.24
C GLN A 364 7.19 -11.63 -3.09
N PRO A 365 8.28 -11.48 -3.87
CA PRO A 365 8.96 -12.62 -4.49
C PRO A 365 9.37 -13.66 -3.44
N ALA A 366 9.12 -14.94 -3.68
CA ALA A 366 9.45 -16.00 -2.71
C ALA A 366 10.96 -16.23 -2.54
N ASP A 367 11.80 -15.60 -3.36
CA ASP A 367 13.25 -15.67 -3.38
C ASP A 367 13.94 -14.34 -2.99
N SER A 368 13.20 -13.43 -2.33
CA SER A 368 13.69 -12.15 -1.83
C SER A 368 13.26 -11.97 -0.38
N ASP A 369 14.23 -11.86 0.53
CA ASP A 369 14.01 -11.66 1.96
C ASP A 369 13.95 -10.17 2.34
N ILE A 370 14.00 -9.26 1.37
CA ILE A 370 13.94 -7.81 1.58
C ILE A 370 12.54 -7.29 1.31
N ILE A 371 11.91 -6.74 2.36
CA ILE A 371 10.62 -6.09 2.31
C ILE A 371 10.86 -4.58 2.32
N PRO A 372 10.49 -3.84 1.26
CA PRO A 372 10.54 -2.39 1.29
C PRO A 372 9.40 -1.90 2.20
N VAL A 373 9.74 -1.10 3.21
CA VAL A 373 8.75 -0.61 4.16
C VAL A 373 8.71 0.91 4.22
N SER A 374 7.73 1.37 4.98
CA SER A 374 7.11 2.64 4.76
C SER A 374 7.83 3.87 5.37
N ASP A 375 9.03 3.68 5.92
CA ASP A 375 9.92 4.78 6.28
C ASP A 375 11.05 4.99 5.24
N GLY A 376 10.99 4.29 4.10
CA GLY A 376 12.03 4.30 3.07
C GLY A 376 13.25 3.45 3.44
N SER A 377 13.07 2.49 4.35
CA SER A 377 14.09 1.52 4.74
C SER A 377 13.78 0.13 4.22
N HIS A 378 14.76 -0.76 4.34
CA HIS A 378 14.68 -2.14 3.91
C HIS A 378 14.65 -3.04 5.13
N PHE A 379 13.61 -3.88 5.21
CA PHE A 379 13.45 -4.82 6.31
C PHE A 379 13.74 -6.23 5.83
N LYS A 380 14.68 -6.90 6.49
CA LYS A 380 15.00 -8.31 6.24
C LYS A 380 14.01 -9.20 6.97
N TRP A 381 13.35 -10.09 6.25
CA TRP A 381 12.59 -11.22 6.80
C TRP A 381 13.57 -12.26 7.36
N PHE A 382 13.98 -12.06 8.62
CA PHE A 382 15.00 -12.89 9.25
C PHE A 382 14.44 -14.14 9.94
N SER A 383 13.14 -14.18 10.26
CA SER A 383 12.51 -15.31 10.95
C SER A 383 10.98 -15.31 10.74
N ALA A 384 10.33 -16.41 11.08
CA ALA A 384 8.88 -16.54 11.08
C ALA A 384 8.40 -17.32 12.30
N ILE A 385 7.11 -17.17 12.62
CA ILE A 385 6.40 -18.01 13.59
C ILE A 385 5.21 -18.67 12.89
N PRO A 386 5.42 -19.82 12.22
CA PRO A 386 4.33 -20.65 11.71
C PRO A 386 3.53 -21.32 12.82
N GLY A 387 2.25 -21.58 12.56
CA GLY A 387 1.39 -22.45 13.38
C GLY A 387 0.23 -21.74 14.11
N TYR A 388 -0.14 -20.52 13.72
CA TYR A 388 -1.31 -19.79 14.25
C TYR A 388 -2.65 -20.29 13.73
#